data_AF-A0A7V2G4C4-F1
#
_entry.id   AF-A0A7V2G4C4-F1
#
_cell.length_a   1.000
_cell.length_b   1.000
_cell.length_c   1.000
_cell.angle_alpha   90.00
_cell.angle_beta   90.00
_cell.angle_gamma   90.00
#
_symmetry.space_group_name_H-M   'P 1'
#
loop_
_entity.id
_entity.type
_entity.pdbx_description
1 polymer ?
#
loop_
_entity_poly.entity_id
_entity_poly.type
_entity_poly.pdbx_seq_one_letter_code
_entity_poly.pdbx_strand_id
1 'polypeptide(L)'
;MARPPLPPWARLLVAALGLVLEYFRRRSRADRSRARPSPRRSPKRASRPAQERFECLGHCTLLEADGNDGDSFRVRHPDGVSRFRLYWVDTCETRADFPERVRHQARYFGIPESRVPEFGERARSLTLSRLRGGAFEVHTRWEPVMESDRFHAFVRCDGEWLCQTLVCEGLARIFTLPAPAPDGTSEAAFGARLRELEREARRERRGAWGASSLR
;
A
#
# COMPACT_ATOMS: atom_id res chain seq x y z
N MET A 1 -18.69 -63.16 -27.89
CA MET A 1 -19.07 -61.97 -28.67
C MET A 1 -18.04 -60.87 -28.41
N ALA A 2 -17.27 -60.46 -29.42
CA ALA A 2 -16.22 -59.45 -29.29
C ALA A 2 -16.82 -58.03 -29.33
N ARG A 3 -16.35 -57.13 -28.44
CA ARG A 3 -16.77 -55.73 -28.43
C ARG A 3 -16.30 -55.02 -29.72
N PRO A 4 -17.15 -54.22 -30.38
CA PRO A 4 -16.76 -53.52 -31.59
C PRO A 4 -15.69 -52.46 -31.29
N PRO A 5 -14.77 -52.19 -32.24
CA PRO A 5 -13.71 -51.20 -32.05
C PRO A 5 -14.30 -49.80 -31.92
N LEU A 6 -13.72 -49.00 -31.02
CA LEU A 6 -14.15 -47.63 -30.81
C LEU A 6 -14.00 -46.80 -32.10
N PRO A 7 -14.98 -45.93 -32.41
CA PRO A 7 -14.94 -45.09 -33.59
C PRO A 7 -13.79 -44.06 -33.52
N PRO A 8 -13.29 -43.59 -34.66
CA PRO A 8 -12.09 -42.73 -34.72
C PRO A 8 -12.18 -41.46 -33.86
N TRP A 9 -13.37 -40.87 -33.73
CA TRP A 9 -13.61 -39.68 -32.91
C TRP A 9 -13.46 -39.95 -31.40
N ALA A 10 -13.76 -41.17 -30.94
CA ALA A 10 -13.61 -41.54 -29.53
C ALA A 10 -12.12 -41.69 -29.16
N ARG A 11 -11.27 -42.07 -30.13
CA ARG A 11 -9.81 -42.12 -29.93
C ARG A 11 -9.22 -40.71 -29.77
N LEU A 12 -9.77 -39.72 -30.48
CA LEU A 12 -9.35 -38.31 -30.36
C LEU A 12 -9.76 -37.70 -29.00
N LEU A 13 -10.94 -38.04 -28.49
CA LEU A 13 -11.38 -37.58 -27.15
C LEU A 13 -10.51 -38.16 -26.03
N VAL A 14 -10.14 -39.44 -26.12
CA VAL A 14 -9.24 -40.08 -25.14
C VAL A 14 -7.84 -39.46 -25.18
N ALA A 15 -7.33 -39.13 -26.37
CA ALA A 15 -6.04 -38.44 -26.52
C ALA A 15 -6.09 -36.99 -25.97
N ALA A 16 -7.17 -36.25 -26.25
CA ALA A 16 -7.36 -34.89 -25.77
C ALA A 16 -7.51 -34.85 -24.23
N LEU A 17 -8.27 -35.78 -23.64
CA LEU A 17 -8.40 -35.90 -22.19
C LEU A 17 -7.05 -36.25 -21.55
N GLY A 18 -6.26 -37.13 -22.18
CA GLY A 18 -4.89 -37.44 -21.76
C GLY A 18 -3.98 -36.21 -21.74
N LEU A 19 -4.04 -35.35 -22.77
CA LEU A 19 -3.27 -34.11 -22.84
C LEU A 19 -3.70 -33.07 -21.79
N VAL A 20 -5.00 -32.94 -21.54
CA VAL A 20 -5.54 -32.03 -20.52
C VAL A 20 -5.13 -32.49 -19.11
N LEU A 21 -5.24 -33.80 -18.83
CA LEU A 21 -4.81 -34.37 -17.56
C LEU A 21 -3.30 -34.23 -17.36
N GLU A 22 -2.50 -34.46 -18.41
CA GLU A 22 -1.04 -34.28 -18.36
C GLU A 22 -0.67 -32.80 -18.15
N TYR A 23 -1.39 -31.85 -18.78
CA TYR A 23 -1.25 -30.42 -18.54
C TYR A 23 -1.52 -30.04 -17.09
N PHE A 24 -2.64 -30.49 -16.51
CA PHE A 24 -2.98 -30.22 -15.11
C PHE A 24 -2.00 -30.90 -14.14
N ARG A 25 -1.47 -32.08 -14.49
CA ARG A 25 -0.47 -32.79 -13.68
C ARG A 25 0.89 -32.09 -13.71
N ARG A 26 1.31 -31.57 -14.87
CA ARG A 26 2.53 -30.75 -15.02
C ARG A 26 2.40 -29.43 -14.30
N ARG A 27 1.25 -28.75 -14.42
CA ARG A 27 0.96 -27.51 -13.67
C ARG A 27 0.96 -27.74 -12.16
N SER A 28 0.34 -28.82 -11.68
CA SER A 28 0.35 -29.18 -10.26
C SER A 28 1.75 -29.52 -9.72
N ARG A 29 2.65 -30.07 -10.56
CA ARG A 29 4.04 -30.31 -10.19
C ARG A 29 4.87 -29.03 -10.19
N ALA A 30 4.63 -28.13 -11.13
CA ALA A 30 5.26 -26.80 -11.18
C ALA A 30 4.82 -25.89 -10.02
N ASP A 31 3.60 -26.07 -9.51
CA ASP A 31 3.10 -25.35 -8.32
C ASP A 31 3.65 -25.96 -7.02
N ARG A 32 3.78 -27.29 -6.94
CA ARG A 32 4.39 -27.98 -5.79
C ARG A 32 5.90 -27.78 -5.65
N SER A 33 6.61 -27.45 -6.73
CA SER A 33 8.03 -27.07 -6.68
C SER A 33 8.26 -25.59 -6.31
N ARG A 34 7.18 -24.79 -6.19
CA ARG A 34 7.19 -23.46 -5.57
C ARG A 34 6.76 -23.55 -4.11
N ALA A 35 7.47 -24.35 -3.31
CA ALA A 35 7.52 -24.07 -1.89
C ALA A 35 8.15 -22.68 -1.75
N ARG A 36 7.33 -21.66 -1.44
CA ARG A 36 7.84 -20.33 -1.09
C ARG A 36 8.84 -20.54 0.05
N PRO A 37 10.11 -20.07 -0.09
CA PRO A 37 11.00 -20.09 1.05
C PRO A 37 10.31 -19.33 2.19
N SER A 38 10.35 -19.93 3.40
CA SER A 38 9.97 -19.29 4.65
C SER A 38 10.49 -17.85 4.66
N PRO A 39 9.71 -16.84 5.10
CA PRO A 39 10.17 -15.46 5.06
C PRO A 39 11.51 -15.35 5.78
N ARG A 40 12.53 -15.03 4.99
CA ARG A 40 13.87 -14.71 5.46
C ARG A 40 13.76 -13.57 6.47
N ARG A 41 14.51 -13.69 7.57
CA ARG A 41 14.79 -12.71 8.64
C ARG A 41 14.25 -11.30 8.38
N SER A 42 13.48 -10.80 9.35
CA SER A 42 13.09 -9.40 9.53
C SER A 42 14.22 -8.44 9.16
N PRO A 43 13.94 -7.32 8.45
CA PRO A 43 15.00 -6.40 8.07
C PRO A 43 15.61 -5.75 9.32
N LYS A 44 16.92 -5.46 9.23
CA LYS A 44 17.70 -4.70 10.22
C LYS A 44 16.95 -3.43 10.64
N ARG A 45 16.94 -3.15 11.95
CA ARG A 45 16.55 -1.87 12.54
C ARG A 45 17.17 -0.71 11.74
N ALA A 46 16.37 0.31 11.45
CA ALA A 46 16.84 1.59 10.94
C ALA A 46 18.13 2.04 11.67
N SER A 47 19.22 2.23 10.92
CA SER A 47 20.55 2.51 11.49
C SER A 47 20.83 3.99 11.72
N ARG A 48 19.98 4.89 11.21
CA ARG A 48 20.13 6.35 11.34
C ARG A 48 19.34 6.81 12.58
N PRO A 49 19.96 7.56 13.51
CA PRO A 49 19.25 8.07 14.68
C PRO A 49 18.24 9.15 14.28
N ALA A 50 17.15 9.24 15.05
CA ALA A 50 16.18 10.32 14.89
C ALA A 50 16.83 11.69 15.15
N GLN A 51 16.35 12.71 14.46
CA GLN A 51 16.83 14.08 14.49
C GLN A 51 15.78 15.00 15.11
N GLU A 52 16.20 16.13 15.67
CA GLU A 52 15.25 17.12 16.21
C GLU A 52 14.54 17.91 15.10
N ARG A 53 15.28 18.27 14.04
CA ARG A 53 14.82 19.08 12.92
C ARG A 53 14.58 18.23 11.68
N PHE A 54 13.66 18.66 10.83
CA PHE A 54 13.45 18.05 9.53
C PHE A 54 14.65 18.29 8.61
N GLU A 55 15.11 17.22 7.99
CA GLU A 55 15.99 17.24 6.83
C GLU A 55 15.14 17.22 5.56
N CYS A 56 15.39 18.14 4.63
CA CYS A 56 14.73 18.19 3.33
C CYS A 56 15.59 17.49 2.28
N LEU A 57 15.15 16.32 1.84
CA LEU A 57 15.75 15.56 0.77
C LEU A 57 15.10 15.95 -0.56
N GLY A 58 15.83 16.71 -1.37
CA GLY A 58 15.47 17.00 -2.76
C GLY A 58 15.87 15.88 -3.73
N HIS A 59 15.67 16.13 -5.03
CA HIS A 59 16.06 15.20 -6.12
C HIS A 59 15.62 13.75 -5.89
N CYS A 60 14.46 13.57 -5.28
CA CYS A 60 13.96 12.26 -4.95
C CYS A 60 13.38 11.57 -6.19
N THR A 61 13.53 10.25 -6.22
CA THR A 61 12.94 9.41 -7.26
C THR A 61 12.31 8.19 -6.60
N LEU A 62 11.04 7.93 -6.94
CA LEU A 62 10.36 6.70 -6.52
C LEU A 62 11.06 5.49 -7.14
N LEU A 63 11.35 4.48 -6.32
CA LEU A 63 11.81 3.18 -6.80
C LEU A 63 10.67 2.20 -6.80
N GLU A 64 10.53 1.44 -7.89
CA GLU A 64 9.60 0.32 -7.94
C GLU A 64 9.97 -0.73 -6.89
N ALA A 65 8.99 -1.12 -6.08
CA ALA A 65 9.12 -2.15 -5.06
C ALA A 65 7.74 -2.74 -4.75
N ASP A 66 7.69 -4.05 -4.51
CA ASP A 66 6.43 -4.77 -4.23
C ASP A 66 5.68 -4.21 -3.01
N GLY A 67 6.41 -3.69 -2.03
CA GLY A 67 5.88 -3.13 -0.79
C GLY A 67 5.54 -1.63 -0.85
N ASN A 68 5.59 -1.00 -2.02
CA ASN A 68 5.08 0.37 -2.15
C ASN A 68 3.55 0.36 -2.08
N ASP A 69 2.97 1.16 -1.19
CA ASP A 69 1.54 1.35 -1.03
C ASP A 69 1.19 2.85 -0.91
N GLY A 70 0.01 3.18 -0.38
CA GLY A 70 -0.46 4.55 -0.29
C GLY A 70 0.26 5.41 0.73
N ASP A 71 0.80 4.83 1.81
CA ASP A 71 1.48 5.56 2.89
C ASP A 71 2.95 5.20 3.07
N SER A 72 3.43 4.15 2.41
CA SER A 72 4.77 3.61 2.55
C SER A 72 5.40 3.33 1.18
N PHE A 73 6.58 3.87 0.91
CA PHE A 73 7.23 3.72 -0.39
C PHE A 73 8.75 3.86 -0.34
N ARG A 74 9.43 3.28 -1.33
CA ARG A 74 10.88 3.27 -1.46
C ARG A 74 11.35 4.43 -2.34
N VAL A 75 12.29 5.22 -1.83
CA VAL A 75 12.79 6.44 -2.48
C VAL A 75 14.31 6.39 -2.61
N ARG A 76 14.81 6.75 -3.79
CA ARG A 76 16.20 7.17 -3.98
C ARG A 76 16.30 8.67 -3.75
N HIS A 77 17.27 9.08 -2.96
CA HIS A 77 17.61 10.47 -2.63
C HIS A 77 19.16 10.61 -2.65
N PRO A 78 19.72 11.82 -2.53
CA PRO A 78 21.17 12.03 -2.63
C PRO A 78 22.00 11.14 -1.67
N ASP A 79 21.53 10.97 -0.44
CA ASP A 79 22.18 10.13 0.57
C ASP A 79 21.99 8.60 0.37
N GLY A 80 21.25 8.16 -0.67
CA GLY A 80 21.06 6.75 -0.98
C GLY A 80 19.61 6.33 -1.17
N VAL A 81 19.22 5.22 -0.54
CA VAL A 81 17.89 4.63 -0.72
C VAL A 81 17.27 4.30 0.63
N SER A 82 16.07 4.81 0.87
CA SER A 82 15.32 4.62 2.11
C SER A 82 13.87 4.22 1.81
N ARG A 83 13.20 3.59 2.79
CA ARG A 83 11.73 3.47 2.76
C ARG A 83 11.15 4.48 3.73
N PHE A 84 10.17 5.22 3.25
CA PHE A 84 9.46 6.21 4.06
C PHE A 84 8.04 5.75 4.30
N ARG A 85 7.53 6.07 5.49
CA ARG A 85 6.12 6.03 5.84
C ARG A 85 5.65 7.44 6.15
N LEU A 86 4.47 7.82 5.68
CA LEU A 86 3.97 9.17 5.96
C LEU A 86 3.75 9.38 7.47
N TYR A 87 4.03 10.59 7.96
CA TYR A 87 3.45 11.04 9.24
C TYR A 87 1.94 11.17 9.09
N TRP A 88 1.24 11.17 10.24
CA TRP A 88 -0.19 11.48 10.38
C TRP A 88 -1.21 10.57 9.72
N VAL A 89 -0.84 9.74 8.75
CA VAL A 89 -1.81 9.00 7.96
C VAL A 89 -1.48 7.51 7.84
N ASP A 90 -2.53 6.70 7.79
CA ASP A 90 -2.47 5.29 7.41
C ASP A 90 -3.47 5.05 6.28
N THR A 91 -3.04 4.39 5.21
CA THR A 91 -3.94 3.97 4.13
C THR A 91 -4.49 2.59 4.40
N CYS A 92 -5.62 2.26 3.79
CA CYS A 92 -6.17 0.89 3.85
C CYS A 92 -5.14 -0.15 3.38
N GLU A 93 -5.18 -1.34 3.95
CA GLU A 93 -4.40 -2.46 3.42
C GLU A 93 -4.78 -2.73 1.97
N THR A 94 -3.80 -3.07 1.13
CA THR A 94 -4.03 -3.54 -0.25
C THR A 94 -4.43 -5.01 -0.32
N ARG A 95 -4.30 -5.74 0.80
CA ARG A 95 -4.56 -7.18 0.91
C ARG A 95 -5.20 -7.51 2.25
N ALA A 96 -5.97 -8.60 2.31
CA ALA A 96 -6.64 -9.05 3.52
C ALA A 96 -5.72 -9.85 4.49
N ASP A 97 -4.41 -9.83 4.28
CA ASP A 97 -3.44 -10.66 5.01
C ASP A 97 -3.27 -10.21 6.48
N PHE A 98 -3.74 -9.01 6.84
CA PHE A 98 -3.71 -8.44 8.18
C PHE A 98 -5.13 -8.16 8.71
N PRO A 99 -5.88 -9.19 9.14
CA PRO A 99 -7.32 -9.08 9.42
C PRO A 99 -7.66 -8.06 10.51
N GLU A 100 -6.80 -7.88 11.52
CA GLU A 100 -7.02 -6.87 12.56
C GLU A 100 -6.91 -5.43 12.01
N ARG A 101 -5.91 -5.17 11.15
CA ARG A 101 -5.74 -3.87 10.50
C ARG A 101 -6.91 -3.58 9.57
N VAL A 102 -7.33 -4.58 8.80
CA VAL A 102 -8.50 -4.52 7.92
C VAL A 102 -9.76 -4.17 8.70
N ARG A 103 -10.04 -4.85 9.82
CA ARG A 103 -11.18 -4.54 10.71
C ARG A 103 -11.15 -3.11 11.21
N HIS A 104 -9.99 -2.65 11.68
CA HIS A 104 -9.86 -1.30 12.21
C HIS A 104 -10.06 -0.23 11.13
N GLN A 105 -9.53 -0.45 9.93
CA GLN A 105 -9.71 0.44 8.78
C GLN A 105 -11.16 0.44 8.28
N ALA A 106 -11.78 -0.73 8.16
CA ALA A 106 -13.19 -0.90 7.82
C ALA A 106 -14.09 -0.11 8.77
N ARG A 107 -13.87 -0.27 10.09
CA ARG A 107 -14.59 0.48 11.13
C ARG A 107 -14.37 1.99 11.02
N TYR A 108 -13.15 2.43 10.75
CA TYR A 108 -12.83 3.86 10.63
C TYR A 108 -13.64 4.54 9.52
N PHE A 109 -13.69 3.91 8.35
CA PHE A 109 -14.41 4.44 7.18
C PHE A 109 -15.90 4.07 7.15
N GLY A 110 -16.34 3.15 8.00
CA GLY A 110 -17.70 2.62 7.99
C GLY A 110 -18.01 1.77 6.75
N ILE A 111 -17.02 1.05 6.23
CA ILE A 111 -17.14 0.20 5.03
C ILE A 111 -17.07 -1.29 5.42
N PRO A 112 -17.56 -2.22 4.58
CA PRO A 112 -17.31 -3.65 4.75
C PRO A 112 -15.81 -3.98 4.68
N GLU A 113 -15.34 -4.95 5.48
CA GLU A 113 -13.94 -5.43 5.45
C GLU A 113 -13.49 -5.86 4.04
N SER A 114 -14.38 -6.46 3.26
CA SER A 114 -14.11 -6.89 1.88
C SER A 114 -13.77 -5.75 0.92
N ARG A 115 -14.12 -4.50 1.27
CA ARG A 115 -13.85 -3.30 0.47
C ARG A 115 -12.54 -2.61 0.86
N VAL A 116 -11.90 -2.98 1.97
CA VAL A 116 -10.64 -2.36 2.42
C VAL A 116 -9.53 -2.48 1.37
N PRO A 117 -9.23 -3.67 0.79
CA PRO A 117 -8.24 -3.83 -0.28
C PRO A 117 -8.41 -2.88 -1.46
N GLU A 118 -9.65 -2.65 -1.90
CA GLU A 118 -9.96 -1.75 -3.01
C GLU A 118 -9.50 -0.32 -2.72
N PHE A 119 -9.78 0.20 -1.52
CA PHE A 119 -9.36 1.55 -1.14
C PHE A 119 -7.86 1.64 -0.86
N GLY A 120 -7.23 0.56 -0.41
CA GLY A 120 -5.77 0.46 -0.33
C GLY A 120 -5.12 0.60 -1.70
N GLU A 121 -5.63 -0.10 -2.72
CA GLU A 121 -5.12 -0.01 -4.10
C GLU A 121 -5.38 1.36 -4.74
N ARG A 122 -6.51 2.01 -4.42
CA ARG A 122 -6.76 3.39 -4.84
C ARG A 122 -5.79 4.39 -4.21
N ALA A 123 -5.53 4.26 -2.91
CA ALA A 123 -4.56 5.09 -2.20
C ALA A 123 -3.15 4.90 -2.77
N ARG A 124 -2.74 3.64 -2.98
CA ARG A 124 -1.50 3.29 -3.66
C ARG A 124 -1.41 3.95 -5.03
N SER A 125 -2.45 3.81 -5.86
CA SER A 125 -2.46 4.37 -7.22
C SER A 125 -2.29 5.89 -7.22
N LEU A 126 -2.98 6.60 -6.32
CA LEU A 126 -2.84 8.05 -6.16
C LEU A 126 -1.43 8.45 -5.71
N THR A 127 -0.89 7.78 -4.68
CA THR A 127 0.46 8.08 -4.18
C THR A 127 1.50 7.85 -5.26
N LEU A 128 1.48 6.69 -5.93
CA LEU A 128 2.48 6.39 -6.95
C LEU A 128 2.33 7.29 -8.18
N SER A 129 1.13 7.71 -8.57
CA SER A 129 0.96 8.65 -9.68
C SER A 129 1.54 10.03 -9.35
N ARG A 130 1.31 10.55 -8.14
CA ARG A 130 1.90 11.81 -7.68
C ARG A 130 3.44 11.75 -7.65
N LEU A 131 4.00 10.68 -7.08
CA LEU A 131 5.46 10.53 -6.95
C LEU A 131 6.17 10.26 -8.28
N ARG A 132 5.47 9.71 -9.28
CA ARG A 132 6.01 9.52 -10.65
C ARG A 132 5.80 10.74 -11.54
N GLY A 133 4.76 11.53 -11.27
CA GLY A 133 4.31 12.62 -12.13
C GLY A 133 5.19 13.87 -12.10
N GLY A 134 6.08 14.02 -11.12
CA GLY A 134 6.91 15.20 -10.99
C GLY A 134 8.01 15.09 -9.93
N ALA A 135 8.71 16.19 -9.74
CA ALA A 135 9.66 16.32 -8.64
C ALA A 135 8.91 16.34 -7.31
N PHE A 136 9.45 15.64 -6.31
CA PHE A 136 8.94 15.68 -4.96
C PHE A 136 10.09 15.79 -3.96
N GLU A 137 9.76 16.30 -2.78
CA GLU A 137 10.68 16.42 -1.65
C GLU A 137 10.24 15.50 -0.53
N VAL A 138 11.21 14.90 0.15
CA VAL A 138 10.97 14.14 1.38
C VAL A 138 11.52 14.95 2.55
N HIS A 139 10.67 15.24 3.53
CA HIS A 139 11.03 15.93 4.75
C HIS A 139 10.98 14.93 5.91
N THR A 140 12.13 14.56 6.48
CA THR A 140 12.21 13.49 7.49
C THR A 140 13.07 13.90 8.68
N ARG A 141 12.71 13.39 9.86
CA ARG A 141 13.56 13.41 11.06
C ARG A 141 14.27 12.08 11.28
N TRP A 142 14.20 11.16 10.31
CA TRP A 142 14.73 9.80 10.44
C TRP A 142 14.15 9.05 11.66
N GLU A 143 12.93 9.38 12.07
CA GLU A 143 12.24 8.67 13.15
C GLU A 143 11.85 7.27 12.67
N PRO A 144 12.31 6.19 13.33
CA PRO A 144 12.08 4.83 12.88
C PRO A 144 10.61 4.41 13.09
N VAL A 145 10.07 3.67 12.12
CA VAL A 145 8.74 3.07 12.22
C VAL A 145 8.86 1.71 12.91
N MET A 146 8.72 1.68 14.24
CA MET A 146 8.72 0.45 15.07
C MET A 146 9.85 -0.53 14.67
N GLU A 147 9.56 -1.83 14.59
CA GLU A 147 10.49 -2.89 14.17
C GLU A 147 10.54 -3.06 12.64
N SER A 148 10.71 -1.94 11.91
CA SER A 148 10.89 -1.98 10.46
C SER A 148 12.11 -1.18 9.99
N ASP A 149 12.39 -1.26 8.70
CA ASP A 149 13.45 -0.48 8.03
C ASP A 149 12.92 0.83 7.42
N ARG A 150 11.76 1.29 7.88
CA ARG A 150 11.11 2.51 7.42
C ARG A 150 11.35 3.67 8.37
N PHE A 151 11.34 4.87 7.80
CA PHE A 151 11.38 6.13 8.54
C PHE A 151 10.12 6.94 8.31
N HIS A 152 9.67 7.69 9.30
CA HIS A 152 8.59 8.64 9.10
C HIS A 152 9.03 9.84 8.26
N ALA A 153 8.16 10.33 7.38
CA ALA A 153 8.41 11.50 6.56
C ALA A 153 7.13 12.27 6.20
N PHE A 154 7.26 13.57 5.98
CA PHE A 154 6.34 14.33 5.15
C PHE A 154 6.85 14.27 3.72
N VAL A 155 5.93 14.26 2.76
CA VAL A 155 6.27 14.30 1.34
C VAL A 155 5.50 15.42 0.67
N ARG A 156 6.21 16.28 -0.05
CA ARG A 156 5.64 17.42 -0.77
C ARG A 156 5.71 17.16 -2.27
N CYS A 157 4.56 17.18 -2.93
CA CYS A 157 4.42 17.07 -4.38
C CYS A 157 3.66 18.31 -4.88
N ASP A 158 4.19 19.02 -5.86
CA ASP A 158 3.54 20.21 -6.45
C ASP A 158 3.09 21.26 -5.41
N GLY A 159 3.88 21.43 -4.34
CA GLY A 159 3.58 22.37 -3.25
C GLY A 159 2.60 21.84 -2.19
N GLU A 160 2.00 20.67 -2.37
CA GLU A 160 1.04 20.08 -1.43
C GLU A 160 1.65 18.95 -0.60
N TRP A 161 1.22 18.83 0.65
CA TRP A 161 1.57 17.69 1.49
C TRP A 161 0.75 16.46 1.08
N LEU A 162 1.43 15.39 0.65
CA LEU A 162 0.78 14.16 0.17
C LEU A 162 -0.20 13.55 1.20
N CYS A 163 0.11 13.64 2.50
CA CYS A 163 -0.79 13.18 3.55
C CYS A 163 -2.11 13.99 3.60
N GLN A 164 -2.07 15.30 3.33
CA GLN A 164 -3.26 16.13 3.22
C GLN A 164 -4.06 15.74 1.98
N THR A 165 -3.42 15.53 0.83
CA THR A 165 -4.08 15.07 -0.40
C THR A 165 -4.81 13.73 -0.16
N LEU A 166 -4.16 12.75 0.48
CA LEU A 166 -4.77 11.45 0.76
C LEU A 166 -6.01 11.55 1.68
N VAL A 167 -5.97 12.41 2.70
CA VAL A 167 -7.11 12.65 3.59
C VAL A 167 -8.23 13.39 2.86
N CYS A 168 -7.88 14.40 2.07
CA CYS A 168 -8.79 15.17 1.23
C CYS A 168 -9.56 14.28 0.24
N GLU A 169 -8.90 13.27 -0.32
CA GLU A 169 -9.50 12.29 -1.23
C GLU A 169 -10.25 11.15 -0.52
N GLY A 170 -10.25 11.13 0.82
CA GLY A 170 -10.87 10.05 1.61
C GLY A 170 -10.18 8.70 1.45
N LEU A 171 -8.87 8.69 1.20
CA LEU A 171 -8.06 7.50 0.94
C LEU A 171 -7.08 7.16 2.06
N ALA A 172 -6.97 8.03 3.07
CA ALA A 172 -6.25 7.73 4.30
C ALA A 172 -7.03 8.16 5.52
N ARG A 173 -6.80 7.45 6.63
CA ARG A 173 -7.27 7.83 7.96
C ARG A 173 -6.20 8.62 8.70
N ILE A 174 -6.62 9.47 9.62
CA ILE A 174 -5.69 10.19 10.51
C ILE A 174 -5.23 9.22 11.58
N PHE A 175 -4.01 8.70 11.45
CA PHE A 175 -3.45 7.64 12.29
C PHE A 175 -1.91 7.68 12.27
N THR A 176 -1.23 6.79 13.00
CA THR A 176 0.24 6.67 13.11
C THR A 176 0.88 7.66 14.08
N LEU A 177 1.81 8.49 13.62
CA LEU A 177 2.64 9.38 14.42
C LEU A 177 2.33 10.84 14.02
N PRO A 178 1.72 11.63 14.92
CA PRO A 178 1.64 13.08 14.79
C PRO A 178 3.03 13.73 14.80
N ALA A 179 3.16 14.86 14.12
CA ALA A 179 4.35 15.69 14.14
C ALA A 179 4.02 17.14 13.72
N PRO A 180 4.78 18.16 14.17
CA PRO A 180 4.73 19.48 13.55
C PRO A 180 5.16 19.39 12.07
N ALA A 181 4.62 20.26 11.23
CA ALA A 181 4.96 20.25 9.82
C ALA A 181 6.31 20.96 9.57
N PRO A 182 7.05 20.58 8.51
CA PRO A 182 8.34 21.20 8.18
C PRO A 182 8.27 22.69 7.86
N ASP A 183 7.09 23.22 7.51
CA ASP A 183 6.85 24.64 7.24
C ASP A 183 6.62 25.48 8.51
N GLY A 184 6.78 24.88 9.70
CA GLY A 184 6.59 25.56 10.99
C GLY A 184 5.17 25.46 11.54
N THR A 185 4.23 24.85 10.81
CA THR A 185 2.88 24.59 11.35
C THR A 185 2.97 23.68 12.56
N SER A 186 2.36 24.07 13.67
CA SER A 186 2.34 23.26 14.89
C SER A 186 1.61 21.94 14.68
N GLU A 187 1.96 20.91 15.47
CA GLU A 187 1.28 19.61 15.43
C GLU A 187 -0.24 19.76 15.61
N ALA A 188 -0.66 20.60 16.57
CA ALA A 188 -2.08 20.86 16.84
C ALA A 188 -2.79 21.50 15.63
N ALA A 189 -2.19 22.52 15.01
CA ALA A 189 -2.76 23.19 13.85
C ALA A 189 -2.81 22.27 12.62
N PHE A 190 -1.76 21.48 12.38
CA PHE A 190 -1.72 20.52 11.28
C PHE A 190 -2.77 19.42 11.46
N GLY A 191 -2.89 18.86 12.68
CA GLY A 191 -3.92 17.90 13.03
C GLY A 191 -5.34 18.46 12.91
N ALA A 192 -5.56 19.74 13.26
CA ALA A 192 -6.84 20.41 13.05
C ALA A 192 -7.19 20.51 11.56
N ARG A 193 -6.20 20.88 10.72
CA ARG A 193 -6.36 20.94 9.26
C ARG A 193 -6.70 19.57 8.67
N LEU A 194 -6.02 18.50 9.07
CA LEU A 194 -6.34 17.14 8.59
C LEU A 194 -7.77 16.74 8.97
N ARG A 195 -8.21 17.03 10.19
CA ARG A 195 -9.60 16.73 10.61
C ARG A 195 -10.63 17.54 9.83
N GLU A 196 -10.30 18.76 9.42
CA GLU A 196 -11.15 19.56 8.54
C GLU A 196 -11.27 18.93 7.15
N LEU A 197 -10.13 18.58 6.53
CA LEU A 197 -10.10 17.89 5.24
C LEU A 197 -10.88 16.56 5.29
N GLU A 198 -10.76 15.81 6.38
CA GLU A 198 -11.53 14.58 6.56
C GLU A 198 -13.03 14.85 6.66
N ARG A 199 -13.47 15.87 7.41
CA ARG A 199 -14.89 16.23 7.48
C ARG A 199 -15.46 16.62 6.13
N GLU A 200 -14.69 17.34 5.31
CA GLU A 200 -15.05 17.67 3.93
C GLU A 200 -15.14 16.40 3.08
N ALA A 201 -14.13 15.53 3.10
CA ALA A 201 -14.14 14.27 2.37
C ALA A 201 -15.34 13.38 2.75
N ARG A 202 -15.72 13.35 4.04
CA ARG A 202 -16.93 12.67 4.53
C ARG A 202 -18.21 13.28 3.96
N ARG A 203 -18.36 14.61 4.08
CA ARG A 203 -19.54 15.35 3.58
C ARG A 203 -19.73 15.14 2.08
N GLU A 204 -18.64 15.15 1.34
CA GLU A 204 -18.62 15.00 -0.12
C GLU A 204 -18.52 13.55 -0.59
N ARG A 205 -18.55 12.58 0.34
CA ARG A 205 -18.54 11.15 0.01
C ARG A 205 -17.34 10.76 -0.86
N ARG A 206 -16.17 11.38 -0.65
CA ARG A 206 -14.94 11.08 -1.38
C ARG A 206 -14.32 9.76 -0.88
N GLY A 207 -13.62 9.06 -1.77
CA GLY A 207 -12.87 7.85 -1.43
C GLY A 207 -13.70 6.79 -0.69
N ALA A 208 -13.15 6.28 0.42
CA ALA A 208 -13.79 5.27 1.24
C ALA A 208 -15.09 5.76 1.91
N TRP A 209 -15.18 7.06 2.21
CA TRP A 209 -16.39 7.65 2.82
C TRP A 209 -17.62 7.53 1.91
N GLY A 210 -17.43 7.52 0.58
CA GLY A 210 -18.52 7.34 -0.36
C GLY A 210 -19.10 5.94 -0.42
N ALA A 211 -18.35 4.94 0.03
CA ALA A 211 -18.81 3.56 0.18
C ALA A 211 -19.25 3.22 1.61
N SER A 212 -19.30 4.22 2.50
CA SER A 212 -19.72 4.01 3.88
C SER A 212 -21.17 3.51 3.92
N SER A 213 -21.39 2.42 4.65
CA SER A 213 -22.71 1.84 4.91
C SER A 213 -23.32 2.35 6.22
N LEU A 214 -22.56 3.12 7.00
CA LEU A 214 -23.06 3.80 8.19
C LEU A 214 -23.87 5.02 7.73
N ARG A 215 -25.18 4.99 7.97
CA ARG A 215 -26.08 6.13 7.79
C ARG A 215 -26.00 7.07 8.98
#